data_AF-A0A8H7DBJ7-F1
#
_entry.id   AF-A0A8H7DBJ7-F1
#
_cell.length_a   1.000
_cell.length_b   1.000
_cell.length_c   1.000
_cell.angle_alpha   90.00
_cell.angle_beta   90.00
_cell.angle_gamma   90.00
#
_symmetry.space_group_name_H-M   'P 1'
#
loop_
_entity.id
_entity.type
_entity.pdbx_description
1 polymer ?
#
loop_
_entity_poly.entity_id
_entity_poly.type
_entity_poly.pdbx_seq_one_letter_code
_entity_poly.pdbx_strand_id
1 'polypeptide(L)'
;MGSSGSASRGRHEADRLRQEQEARDRAAQAARDEADRLARDRAAQAARDEADRLAREAAMSAQRAREAQAAADAARAEAERVRREAEQSRLAAERAAEAARREAQRREQEMREQARREAEEARAAAQRAADAERQEAQRREQEIREAARREAEEARAAAERAAEAERQEAQKREEEIKETARREAEEVRAATERAAEAERQEAQRREEEIQEAATRAVEAAQQEVLRQQQLTEEENRRAAEAKLAAEDTTRIAADEVHAAQKAKAELEHQLREGIQPVVMPSSAEIEDAKRRMEYQDGLYHFAVAGVAGAGKSSLINALRGLRNKDAGAAPTGITETTLQIGRFPDSDPENPFVWYDIPGAGTLQVRDWQYFNNQGLYVFDALVVLVDNRFTMTDVAILRNSRLFKIPCYIVRSKADIHIQNLMREMADESDDEEQDEQSLATLEYAARKHFVAATRQNVRDNLRAADLPDQRVYIVSNSTMLSAIKGNATTKTAKKIIDEFELLQDVLGDAYKCTGGVAKAHLRPQSCRV
;
A
#
# COMPACT_ATOMS: atom_id res chain seq x y z
N MET A 1 37.49 -182.57 86.74
CA MET A 1 38.72 -182.68 85.92
C MET A 1 38.72 -181.52 84.92
N GLY A 2 39.77 -180.68 84.91
CA GLY A 2 40.14 -179.63 83.91
C GLY A 2 39.26 -178.36 83.91
N SER A 3 39.63 -177.14 84.32
CA SER A 3 40.86 -176.29 84.27
C SER A 3 41.08 -175.47 82.99
N SER A 4 40.99 -174.14 83.16
CA SER A 4 41.76 -173.03 82.54
C SER A 4 41.69 -172.76 81.02
N GLY A 5 41.14 -171.58 80.65
CA GLY A 5 41.22 -171.01 79.29
C GLY A 5 40.43 -169.70 79.08
N SER A 6 40.53 -168.76 80.02
CA SER A 6 39.84 -167.45 80.03
C SER A 6 40.65 -166.31 79.38
N ALA A 7 39.97 -165.38 78.71
CA ALA A 7 40.25 -163.93 78.72
C ALA A 7 41.31 -163.27 77.79
N SER A 8 41.76 -163.87 76.68
CA SER A 8 42.69 -163.20 75.72
C SER A 8 42.11 -162.78 74.35
N ARG A 9 40.96 -163.31 73.91
CA ARG A 9 40.39 -162.97 72.59
C ARG A 9 39.59 -161.65 72.52
N GLY A 10 39.00 -161.20 73.63
CA GLY A 10 38.13 -160.01 73.63
C GLY A 10 38.84 -158.65 73.58
N ARG A 11 40.12 -158.56 73.98
CA ARG A 11 40.86 -157.29 73.97
C ARG A 11 41.40 -156.89 72.59
N HIS A 12 41.81 -157.85 71.77
CA HIS A 12 42.27 -157.58 70.41
C HIS A 12 41.14 -157.20 69.45
N GLU A 13 39.91 -157.66 69.71
CA GLU A 13 38.75 -157.33 68.88
C GLU A 13 38.25 -155.89 69.13
N ALA A 14 38.30 -155.42 70.39
CA ALA A 14 37.91 -154.06 70.74
C ALA A 14 38.87 -152.99 70.19
N ASP A 15 40.19 -153.22 70.23
CA ASP A 15 41.16 -152.26 69.68
C ASP A 15 41.09 -152.18 68.14
N ARG A 16 40.79 -153.29 67.46
CA ARG A 16 40.60 -153.32 66.00
C ARG A 16 39.37 -152.52 65.57
N LEU A 17 38.26 -152.67 66.30
CA LEU A 17 37.03 -151.89 66.05
C LEU A 17 37.24 -150.39 66.30
N ARG A 18 38.03 -150.02 67.33
CA ARG A 18 38.34 -148.60 67.62
C ARG A 18 39.22 -147.98 66.53
N GLN A 19 40.24 -148.70 66.06
CA GLN A 19 41.07 -148.24 64.93
C GLN A 19 40.28 -148.15 63.63
N GLU A 20 39.37 -149.09 63.36
CA GLU A 20 38.47 -149.00 62.19
C GLU A 20 37.51 -147.82 62.30
N GLN A 21 36.99 -147.52 63.49
CA GLN A 21 36.11 -146.38 63.73
C GLN A 21 36.86 -145.04 63.58
N GLU A 22 38.06 -144.92 64.14
CA GLU A 22 38.92 -143.73 63.96
C GLU A 22 39.36 -143.54 62.50
N ALA A 23 39.64 -144.62 61.76
CA ALA A 23 39.95 -144.55 60.33
C ALA A 23 38.74 -144.10 59.50
N ARG A 24 37.53 -144.57 59.83
CA ARG A 24 36.28 -144.11 59.21
C ARG A 24 36.01 -142.64 59.51
N ASP A 25 36.23 -142.20 60.74
CA ASP A 25 36.02 -140.80 61.14
C ASP A 25 37.03 -139.87 60.45
N ARG A 26 38.30 -140.27 60.34
CA ARG A 26 39.32 -139.52 59.58
C ARG A 26 39.01 -139.47 58.09
N ALA A 27 38.53 -140.58 57.51
CA ALA A 27 38.11 -140.61 56.11
C ALA A 27 36.87 -139.73 55.87
N ALA A 28 35.91 -139.75 56.79
CA ALA A 28 34.74 -138.88 56.75
C ALA A 28 35.11 -137.39 56.90
N GLN A 29 36.09 -137.08 57.74
CA GLN A 29 36.59 -135.72 57.92
C GLN A 29 37.37 -135.23 56.70
N ALA A 30 38.24 -136.07 56.11
CA ALA A 30 38.93 -135.76 54.86
C ALA A 30 37.95 -135.52 53.70
N ALA A 31 36.89 -136.33 53.60
CA ALA A 31 35.85 -136.15 52.59
C ALA A 31 35.05 -134.84 52.78
N ARG A 32 34.81 -134.43 54.03
CA ARG A 32 34.18 -133.12 54.35
C ARG A 32 35.10 -131.96 53.98
N ASP A 33 36.38 -132.04 54.35
CA ASP A 33 37.36 -131.01 54.02
C ASP A 33 37.56 -130.87 52.50
N GLU A 34 37.53 -131.98 51.75
CA GLU A 34 37.57 -131.99 50.30
C GLU A 34 36.30 -131.38 49.68
N ALA A 35 35.12 -131.73 50.21
CA ALA A 35 33.86 -131.12 49.80
C ALA A 35 33.83 -129.60 50.06
N ASP A 36 34.33 -129.14 51.21
CA ASP A 36 34.42 -127.72 51.56
C ASP A 36 35.42 -126.97 50.67
N ARG A 37 36.55 -127.59 50.31
CA ARG A 37 37.49 -127.02 49.32
C ARG A 37 36.83 -126.85 47.97
N LEU A 38 36.17 -127.89 47.46
CA LEU A 38 35.45 -127.83 46.18
C LEU A 38 34.31 -126.82 46.20
N ALA A 39 33.61 -126.67 47.32
CA ALA A 39 32.57 -125.64 47.49
C ALA A 39 33.16 -124.22 47.46
N ARG A 40 34.30 -123.99 48.12
CA ARG A 40 35.02 -122.70 48.07
C ARG A 40 35.55 -122.39 46.67
N ASP A 41 36.10 -123.38 45.97
CA ASP A 41 36.60 -123.20 44.61
C ASP A 41 35.46 -122.88 43.63
N ARG A 42 34.32 -123.57 43.75
CA ARG A 42 33.10 -123.25 42.98
C ARG A 42 32.55 -121.86 43.29
N ALA A 43 32.52 -121.46 44.56
CA ALA A 43 32.08 -120.12 44.96
C ALA A 43 33.04 -119.03 44.44
N ALA A 44 34.35 -119.28 44.49
CA ALA A 44 35.36 -118.37 43.94
C ALA A 44 35.27 -118.28 42.41
N GLN A 45 34.99 -119.39 41.72
CA GLN A 45 34.77 -119.39 40.28
C GLN A 45 33.49 -118.62 39.90
N ALA A 46 32.38 -118.87 40.60
CA ALA A 46 31.13 -118.14 40.39
C ALA A 46 31.30 -116.62 40.62
N ALA A 47 32.03 -116.22 41.66
CA ALA A 47 32.32 -114.81 41.93
C ALA A 47 33.20 -114.17 40.85
N ARG A 48 34.14 -114.92 40.26
CA ARG A 48 34.95 -114.44 39.12
C ARG A 48 34.11 -114.29 37.86
N ASP A 49 33.26 -115.27 37.56
CA ASP A 49 32.38 -115.22 36.39
C ASP A 49 31.35 -114.07 36.51
N GLU A 50 30.85 -113.81 37.71
CA GLU A 50 29.96 -112.68 37.99
C GLU A 50 30.70 -111.33 37.88
N ALA A 51 31.93 -111.23 38.40
CA ALA A 51 32.76 -110.04 38.24
C ALA A 51 33.09 -109.75 36.76
N ASP A 52 33.42 -110.79 35.99
CA ASP A 52 33.69 -110.67 34.55
C ASP A 52 32.43 -110.26 33.78
N ARG A 53 31.27 -110.77 34.16
CA ARG A 53 29.99 -110.35 33.59
C ARG A 53 29.72 -108.88 33.87
N LEU A 54 29.84 -108.43 35.12
CA LEU A 54 29.65 -107.02 35.49
C LEU A 54 30.67 -106.11 34.81
N ALA A 55 31.93 -106.55 34.66
CA ALA A 55 32.95 -105.81 33.94
C ALA A 55 32.62 -105.66 32.45
N ARG A 56 32.09 -106.71 31.80
CA ARG A 56 31.61 -106.64 30.41
C ARG A 56 30.40 -105.72 30.27
N GLU A 57 29.44 -105.80 31.17
CA GLU A 57 28.26 -104.92 31.18
C GLU A 57 28.67 -103.44 31.39
N ALA A 58 29.59 -103.18 32.32
CA ALA A 58 30.15 -101.85 32.54
C ALA A 58 30.93 -101.34 31.31
N ALA A 59 31.77 -102.17 30.68
CA ALA A 59 32.48 -101.81 29.46
C ALA A 59 31.53 -101.48 28.30
N MET A 60 30.47 -102.28 28.12
CA MET A 60 29.41 -102.03 27.13
C MET A 60 28.65 -100.74 27.42
N SER A 61 28.33 -100.44 28.68
CA SER A 61 27.69 -99.18 29.07
C SER A 61 28.59 -97.97 28.81
N ALA A 62 29.90 -98.09 29.09
CA ALA A 62 30.87 -97.04 28.83
C ALA A 62 31.07 -96.81 27.32
N GLN A 63 31.07 -97.87 26.52
CA GLN A 63 31.09 -97.77 25.06
C GLN A 63 29.85 -97.06 24.53
N ARG A 64 28.65 -97.46 24.99
CA ARG A 64 27.39 -96.80 24.61
C ARG A 64 27.37 -95.32 25.01
N ALA A 65 27.91 -94.97 26.18
CA ALA A 65 28.02 -93.59 26.61
C ALA A 65 28.98 -92.77 25.72
N ARG A 66 30.11 -93.35 25.32
CA ARG A 66 31.05 -92.71 24.37
C ARG A 66 30.44 -92.52 22.99
N GLU A 67 29.73 -93.52 22.48
CA GLU A 67 29.03 -93.44 21.18
C GLU A 67 27.91 -92.39 21.23
N ALA A 68 27.14 -92.33 22.32
CA ALA A 68 26.12 -91.32 22.52
C ALA A 68 26.70 -89.90 22.61
N GLN A 69 27.85 -89.72 23.28
CA GLN A 69 28.54 -88.44 23.35
C GLN A 69 29.09 -88.02 21.99
N ALA A 70 29.72 -88.94 21.24
CA ALA A 70 30.19 -88.66 19.88
C ALA A 70 29.04 -88.29 18.92
N ALA A 71 27.89 -88.96 19.03
CA ALA A 71 26.70 -88.62 18.26
C ALA A 71 26.14 -87.23 18.64
N ALA A 72 26.14 -86.88 19.92
CA ALA A 72 25.72 -85.56 20.38
C ALA A 72 26.65 -84.44 19.89
N ASP A 73 27.97 -84.67 19.90
CA ASP A 73 28.95 -83.71 19.41
C ASP A 73 28.87 -83.55 17.87
N ALA A 74 28.62 -84.64 17.13
CA ALA A 74 28.38 -84.59 15.69
C ALA A 74 27.10 -83.80 15.35
N ALA A 75 26.01 -84.03 16.09
CA ALA A 75 24.76 -83.28 15.91
C ALA A 75 24.92 -81.79 16.22
N ARG A 76 25.71 -81.44 17.25
CA ARG A 76 26.06 -80.04 17.57
C ARG A 76 26.86 -79.38 16.45
N ALA A 77 27.87 -80.08 15.92
CA ALA A 77 28.68 -79.56 14.81
C ALA A 77 27.86 -79.35 13.53
N GLU A 78 26.91 -80.26 13.23
CA GLU A 78 26.00 -80.10 12.10
C GLU A 78 25.05 -78.92 12.29
N ALA A 79 24.47 -78.77 13.49
CA ALA A 79 23.62 -77.63 13.83
C ALA A 79 24.39 -76.29 13.72
N GLU A 80 25.66 -76.24 14.13
CA GLU A 80 26.50 -75.06 13.94
C GLU A 80 26.79 -74.77 12.47
N ARG A 81 27.01 -75.79 11.63
CA ARG A 81 27.20 -75.61 10.19
C ARG A 81 25.96 -75.01 9.53
N VAL A 82 24.78 -75.58 9.82
CA VAL A 82 23.50 -75.08 9.30
C VAL A 82 23.25 -73.64 9.77
N ARG A 83 23.57 -73.32 11.03
CA ARG A 83 23.45 -71.95 11.55
C ARG A 83 24.37 -70.97 10.81
N ARG A 84 25.63 -71.35 10.55
CA ARG A 84 26.58 -70.52 9.79
C ARG A 84 26.14 -70.31 8.34
N GLU A 85 25.65 -71.35 7.68
CA GLU A 85 25.11 -71.26 6.31
C GLU A 85 23.86 -70.36 6.25
N ALA A 86 22.97 -70.47 7.23
CA ALA A 86 21.79 -69.60 7.34
C ALA A 86 22.19 -68.13 7.60
N GLU A 87 23.19 -67.89 8.45
CA GLU A 87 23.70 -66.55 8.73
C GLU A 87 24.38 -65.92 7.50
N GLN A 88 25.20 -66.69 6.78
CA GLN A 88 25.78 -66.25 5.51
C GLN A 88 24.71 -65.95 4.46
N SER A 89 23.70 -66.79 4.34
CA SER A 89 22.57 -66.57 3.43
C SER A 89 21.78 -65.30 3.81
N ARG A 90 21.59 -65.04 5.11
CA ARG A 90 20.94 -63.82 5.60
C ARG A 90 21.75 -62.57 5.25
N LEU A 91 23.06 -62.59 5.50
CA LEU A 91 23.95 -61.46 5.19
C LEU A 91 24.04 -61.20 3.68
N ALA A 92 24.03 -62.26 2.85
CA ALA A 92 23.99 -62.12 1.40
C ALA A 92 22.67 -61.48 0.93
N ALA A 93 21.53 -61.90 1.49
CA ALA A 93 20.23 -61.31 1.21
C ALA A 93 20.15 -59.84 1.64
N GLU A 94 20.71 -59.49 2.80
CA GLU A 94 20.76 -58.12 3.31
C GLU A 94 21.60 -57.20 2.40
N ARG A 95 22.77 -57.65 1.95
CA ARG A 95 23.60 -56.92 0.99
C ARG A 95 22.92 -56.75 -0.36
N ALA A 96 22.21 -57.77 -0.85
CA ALA A 96 21.44 -57.68 -2.09
C ALA A 96 20.26 -56.69 -1.96
N ALA A 97 19.56 -56.70 -0.82
CA ALA A 97 18.50 -55.74 -0.54
C ALA A 97 19.03 -54.30 -0.43
N GLU A 98 20.18 -54.09 0.20
CA GLU A 98 20.81 -52.77 0.28
C GLU A 98 21.26 -52.27 -1.10
N ALA A 99 21.85 -53.14 -1.93
CA ALA A 99 22.21 -52.81 -3.31
C ALA A 99 20.98 -52.41 -4.14
N ALA A 100 19.89 -53.18 -4.06
CA ALA A 100 18.64 -52.87 -4.74
C ALA A 100 18.02 -51.54 -4.28
N ARG A 101 18.07 -51.23 -2.97
CA ARG A 101 17.62 -49.94 -2.43
C ARG A 101 18.45 -48.77 -2.96
N ARG A 102 19.78 -48.91 -3.03
CA ARG A 102 20.67 -47.88 -3.58
C ARG A 102 20.40 -47.64 -5.06
N GLU A 103 20.15 -48.70 -5.83
CA GLU A 103 19.81 -48.57 -7.25
C GLU A 103 18.44 -47.90 -7.44
N ALA A 104 17.44 -48.26 -6.64
CA ALA A 104 16.13 -47.61 -6.66
C ALA A 104 16.23 -46.12 -6.31
N GLN A 105 17.02 -45.76 -5.29
CA GLN A 105 17.26 -44.36 -4.92
C GLN A 105 17.96 -43.58 -6.03
N ARG A 106 18.93 -44.18 -6.73
CA ARG A 106 19.59 -43.54 -7.88
C ARG A 106 18.60 -43.28 -9.02
N ARG A 107 17.78 -44.28 -9.39
CA ARG A 107 16.75 -44.11 -10.43
C ARG A 107 15.72 -43.04 -10.04
N GLU A 108 15.34 -42.98 -8.77
CA GLU A 108 14.43 -41.94 -8.26
C GLU A 108 15.08 -40.55 -8.34
N GLN A 109 16.36 -40.42 -7.98
CA GLN A 109 17.10 -39.16 -8.12
C GLN A 109 17.24 -38.73 -9.59
N GLU A 110 17.60 -39.64 -10.49
CA GLU A 110 17.70 -39.36 -11.92
C GLU A 110 16.34 -38.91 -12.50
N MET A 111 15.24 -39.58 -12.14
CA MET A 111 13.90 -39.17 -12.55
C MET A 111 13.51 -37.79 -12.00
N ARG A 112 13.87 -37.49 -10.75
CA ARG A 112 13.64 -36.17 -10.14
C ARG A 112 14.45 -35.08 -10.82
N GLU A 113 15.71 -35.35 -11.14
CA GLU A 113 16.57 -34.40 -11.85
C GLU A 113 16.07 -34.16 -13.28
N GLN A 114 15.64 -35.20 -13.98
CA GLN A 114 15.05 -35.06 -15.30
C GLN A 114 13.76 -34.24 -15.25
N ALA A 115 12.84 -34.55 -14.33
CA ALA A 115 11.60 -33.79 -14.15
C ALA A 115 11.89 -32.32 -13.78
N ARG A 116 12.94 -32.05 -12.98
CA ARG A 116 13.37 -30.69 -12.66
C ARG A 116 13.87 -29.94 -13.90
N ARG A 117 14.70 -30.57 -14.73
CA ARG A 117 15.20 -29.96 -15.97
C ARG A 117 14.06 -29.65 -16.94
N GLU A 118 13.15 -30.59 -17.15
CA GLU A 118 11.96 -30.37 -17.98
C GLU A 118 11.09 -29.24 -17.44
N ALA A 119 10.92 -29.15 -16.11
CA ALA A 119 10.20 -28.04 -15.49
C ALA A 119 10.91 -26.69 -15.63
N GLU A 120 12.25 -26.65 -15.51
CA GLU A 120 13.05 -25.44 -15.72
C GLU A 120 13.00 -24.99 -17.18
N GLU A 121 13.09 -25.92 -18.15
CA GLU A 121 12.93 -25.62 -19.57
C GLU A 121 11.52 -25.13 -19.92
N ALA A 122 10.48 -25.77 -19.36
CA ALA A 122 9.09 -25.33 -19.53
C ALA A 122 8.87 -23.93 -18.95
N ARG A 123 9.44 -23.63 -17.78
CA ARG A 123 9.40 -22.28 -17.17
C ARG A 123 10.13 -21.25 -18.04
N ALA A 124 11.31 -21.59 -18.55
CA ALA A 124 12.05 -20.70 -19.45
C ALA A 124 11.30 -20.45 -20.76
N ALA A 125 10.66 -21.47 -21.33
CA ALA A 125 9.82 -21.34 -22.51
C ALA A 125 8.58 -20.45 -22.25
N ALA A 126 7.91 -20.64 -21.10
CA ALA A 126 6.79 -19.81 -20.69
C ALA A 126 7.20 -18.34 -20.46
N GLN A 127 8.36 -18.10 -19.84
CA GLN A 127 8.90 -16.75 -19.68
C GLN A 127 9.19 -16.10 -21.03
N ARG A 128 9.84 -16.80 -21.97
CA ARG A 128 10.09 -16.29 -23.32
C ARG A 128 8.80 -15.96 -24.08
N ALA A 129 7.76 -16.79 -23.94
CA ALA A 129 6.45 -16.52 -24.53
C ALA A 129 5.81 -15.28 -23.93
N ALA A 130 5.81 -15.14 -22.59
CA ALA A 130 5.30 -13.97 -21.90
C ALA A 130 6.05 -12.69 -22.27
N ASP A 131 7.38 -12.76 -22.41
CA ASP A 131 8.20 -11.61 -22.82
C ASP A 131 7.94 -11.23 -24.28
N ALA A 132 7.71 -12.21 -25.18
CA ALA A 132 7.32 -11.94 -26.56
C ALA A 132 5.94 -11.27 -26.64
N GLU A 133 4.95 -11.75 -25.89
CA GLU A 133 3.61 -11.13 -25.81
C GLU A 133 3.69 -9.70 -25.25
N ARG A 134 4.52 -9.47 -24.22
CA ARG A 134 4.76 -8.12 -23.68
C ARG A 134 5.38 -7.19 -24.72
N GLN A 135 6.36 -7.67 -25.48
CA GLN A 135 6.99 -6.88 -26.55
C GLN A 135 6.00 -6.57 -27.67
N GLU A 136 5.13 -7.50 -28.05
CA GLU A 136 4.09 -7.26 -29.04
C GLU A 136 3.05 -6.26 -28.54
N ALA A 137 2.62 -6.38 -27.29
CA ALA A 137 1.72 -5.42 -26.65
C ALA A 137 2.33 -4.01 -26.60
N GLN A 138 3.62 -3.89 -26.25
CA GLN A 138 4.34 -2.62 -26.25
C GLN A 138 4.44 -2.02 -27.65
N ARG A 139 4.70 -2.83 -28.69
CA ARG A 139 4.71 -2.35 -30.09
C ARG A 139 3.34 -1.85 -30.51
N ARG A 140 2.27 -2.60 -30.22
CA ARG A 140 0.89 -2.17 -30.53
C ARG A 140 0.51 -0.89 -29.79
N GLU A 141 0.93 -0.74 -28.53
CA GLU A 141 0.71 0.48 -27.76
C GLU A 141 1.48 1.67 -28.36
N GLN A 142 2.74 1.46 -28.77
CA GLN A 142 3.52 2.48 -29.48
C GLN A 142 2.88 2.88 -30.81
N GLU A 143 2.42 1.92 -31.61
CA GLU A 143 1.71 2.19 -32.88
C GLU A 143 0.42 2.98 -32.65
N ILE A 144 -0.39 2.61 -31.64
CA ILE A 144 -1.60 3.36 -31.27
C ILE A 144 -1.24 4.78 -30.82
N ARG A 145 -0.19 4.94 -30.02
CA ARG A 145 0.27 6.25 -29.53
C ARG A 145 0.79 7.13 -30.67
N GLU A 146 1.53 6.56 -31.62
CA GLU A 146 1.99 7.28 -32.80
C GLU A 146 0.84 7.65 -33.73
N ALA A 147 -0.14 6.77 -33.94
CA ALA A 147 -1.35 7.06 -34.70
C ALA A 147 -2.16 8.20 -34.06
N ALA A 148 -2.40 8.13 -32.74
CA ALA A 148 -3.09 9.19 -32.00
C ALA A 148 -2.31 10.52 -32.03
N ARG A 149 -0.98 10.48 -32.03
CA ARG A 149 -0.14 11.69 -32.19
C ARG A 149 -0.31 12.29 -33.58
N ARG A 150 -0.31 11.48 -34.65
CA ARG A 150 -0.53 11.96 -36.02
C ARG A 150 -1.91 12.59 -36.18
N GLU A 151 -2.96 11.93 -35.68
CA GLU A 151 -4.31 12.50 -35.69
C GLU A 151 -4.39 13.82 -34.91
N ALA A 152 -3.72 13.92 -33.76
CA ALA A 152 -3.67 15.16 -32.99
C ALA A 152 -2.88 16.28 -33.71
N GLU A 153 -1.78 15.96 -34.40
CA GLU A 153 -1.02 16.91 -35.22
C GLU A 153 -1.84 17.37 -36.43
N GLU A 154 -2.57 16.47 -37.11
CA GLU A 154 -3.48 16.82 -38.20
C GLU A 154 -4.66 17.69 -37.73
N ALA A 155 -5.26 17.37 -36.58
CA ALA A 155 -6.33 18.17 -35.99
C ALA A 155 -5.84 19.57 -35.58
N ARG A 156 -4.62 19.68 -35.05
CA ARG A 156 -3.99 20.98 -34.76
C ARG A 156 -3.74 21.79 -36.02
N ALA A 157 -3.19 21.18 -37.07
CA ALA A 157 -2.97 21.85 -38.35
C ALA A 157 -4.29 22.30 -38.99
N ALA A 158 -5.35 21.51 -38.87
CA ALA A 158 -6.69 21.88 -39.34
C ALA A 158 -7.27 23.06 -38.54
N ALA A 159 -7.12 23.05 -37.21
CA ALA A 159 -7.55 24.15 -36.35
C ALA A 159 -6.78 25.45 -36.62
N GLU A 160 -5.47 25.36 -36.87
CA GLU A 160 -4.64 26.52 -37.22
C GLU A 160 -5.05 27.12 -38.57
N ARG A 161 -5.30 26.29 -39.59
CA ARG A 161 -5.83 26.74 -40.89
C ARG A 161 -7.20 27.39 -40.76
N ALA A 162 -8.08 26.84 -39.92
CA ALA A 162 -9.40 27.43 -39.66
C ALA A 162 -9.29 28.79 -38.96
N ALA A 163 -8.42 28.91 -37.96
CA ALA A 163 -8.16 30.17 -37.27
C ALA A 163 -7.52 31.22 -38.18
N GLU A 164 -6.63 30.82 -39.09
CA GLU A 164 -6.04 31.73 -40.08
C GLU A 164 -7.08 32.22 -41.09
N ALA A 165 -7.97 31.35 -41.56
CA ALA A 165 -9.08 31.73 -42.43
C ALA A 165 -10.04 32.72 -41.74
N GLU A 166 -10.40 32.48 -40.48
CA GLU A 166 -11.25 33.38 -39.70
C GLU A 166 -10.58 34.74 -39.48
N ARG A 167 -9.27 34.77 -39.21
CA ARG A 167 -8.50 36.03 -39.12
C ARG A 167 -8.48 36.79 -40.44
N GLN A 168 -8.33 36.10 -41.57
CA GLN A 168 -8.36 36.73 -42.89
C GLN A 168 -9.75 37.30 -43.21
N GLU A 169 -10.83 36.59 -42.85
CA GLU A 169 -12.19 37.13 -42.99
C GLU A 169 -12.44 38.33 -42.09
N ALA A 170 -11.96 38.30 -40.84
CA ALA A 170 -12.06 39.42 -39.92
C ALA A 170 -11.30 40.65 -40.43
N GLN A 171 -10.09 40.47 -40.98
CA GLN A 171 -9.32 41.54 -41.60
C GLN A 171 -10.03 42.13 -42.82
N LYS A 172 -10.61 41.30 -43.68
CA LYS A 172 -11.40 41.79 -44.84
C LYS A 172 -12.60 42.61 -44.38
N ARG A 173 -13.35 42.13 -43.38
CA ARG A 173 -14.48 42.87 -42.80
C ARG A 173 -14.03 44.19 -42.16
N GLU A 174 -12.89 44.20 -41.48
CA GLU A 174 -12.33 45.42 -40.89
C GLU A 174 -11.94 46.45 -41.98
N GLU A 175 -11.31 46.00 -43.06
CA GLU A 175 -10.97 46.88 -44.19
C GLU A 175 -12.23 47.40 -44.91
N GLU A 176 -13.27 46.57 -45.09
CA GLU A 176 -14.56 47.00 -45.62
C GLU A 176 -15.25 48.05 -44.72
N ILE A 177 -15.18 47.86 -43.39
CA ILE A 177 -15.71 48.83 -42.40
C ILE A 177 -14.90 50.13 -42.44
N LYS A 178 -13.57 50.08 -42.60
CA LYS A 178 -12.73 51.28 -42.74
C LYS A 178 -13.02 52.02 -44.05
N GLU A 179 -13.21 51.30 -45.15
CA GLU A 179 -13.50 51.90 -46.45
C GLU A 179 -14.87 52.59 -46.44
N THR A 180 -15.89 51.94 -45.86
CA THR A 180 -17.22 52.54 -45.68
C THR A 180 -17.18 53.77 -44.78
N ALA A 181 -16.52 53.70 -43.62
CA ALA A 181 -16.35 54.84 -42.73
C ALA A 181 -15.58 56.00 -43.38
N ARG A 182 -14.59 55.70 -44.24
CA ARG A 182 -13.85 56.72 -44.99
C ARG A 182 -14.75 57.42 -46.02
N ARG A 183 -15.59 56.68 -46.75
CA ARG A 183 -16.53 57.26 -47.71
C ARG A 183 -17.55 58.16 -47.01
N GLU A 184 -18.10 57.72 -45.89
CA GLU A 184 -19.02 58.54 -45.08
C GLU A 184 -18.33 59.80 -44.54
N ALA A 185 -17.08 59.69 -44.08
CA ALA A 185 -16.31 60.85 -43.62
C ALA A 185 -15.98 61.84 -44.75
N GLU A 186 -15.68 61.35 -45.96
CA GLU A 186 -15.46 62.18 -47.15
C GLU A 186 -16.75 62.88 -47.58
N GLU A 187 -17.92 62.21 -47.52
CA GLU A 187 -19.22 62.83 -47.80
C GLU A 187 -19.58 63.91 -46.76
N VAL A 188 -19.36 63.64 -45.48
CA VAL A 188 -19.57 64.65 -44.42
C VAL A 188 -18.65 65.84 -44.60
N ARG A 189 -17.37 65.62 -44.93
CA ARG A 189 -16.42 66.71 -45.22
C ARG A 189 -16.87 67.55 -46.42
N ALA A 190 -17.25 66.91 -47.53
CA ALA A 190 -17.75 67.62 -48.71
C ALA A 190 -19.04 68.41 -48.41
N ALA A 191 -19.93 67.88 -47.56
CA ALA A 191 -21.12 68.61 -47.11
C ALA A 191 -20.76 69.82 -46.24
N THR A 192 -19.78 69.68 -45.33
CA THR A 192 -19.30 70.80 -44.51
C THR A 192 -18.59 71.87 -45.32
N GLU A 193 -17.82 71.50 -46.35
CA GLU A 193 -17.16 72.45 -47.25
C GLU A 193 -18.19 73.21 -48.09
N ARG A 194 -19.21 72.53 -48.63
CA ARG A 194 -20.31 73.19 -49.35
C ARG A 194 -21.11 74.14 -48.45
N ALA A 195 -21.36 73.77 -47.19
CA ALA A 195 -22.02 74.64 -46.23
C ALA A 195 -21.16 75.88 -45.91
N ALA A 196 -19.86 75.68 -45.71
CA ALA A 196 -18.91 76.78 -45.48
C ALA A 196 -18.76 77.69 -46.71
N GLU A 197 -18.78 77.15 -47.94
CA GLU A 197 -18.78 77.95 -49.17
C GLU A 197 -20.08 78.75 -49.33
N ALA A 198 -21.24 78.16 -49.01
CA ALA A 198 -22.52 78.86 -49.03
C ALA A 198 -22.54 80.00 -47.99
N GLU A 199 -22.03 79.75 -46.78
CA GLU A 199 -21.91 80.77 -45.74
C GLU A 199 -20.92 81.87 -46.13
N ARG A 200 -19.80 81.53 -46.77
CA ARG A 200 -18.86 82.52 -47.34
C ARG A 200 -19.47 83.35 -48.45
N GLN A 201 -20.27 82.75 -49.33
CA GLN A 201 -20.98 83.49 -50.37
C GLN A 201 -22.05 84.41 -49.79
N GLU A 202 -22.76 83.97 -48.75
CA GLU A 202 -23.73 84.81 -48.05
C GLU A 202 -23.03 85.94 -47.29
N ALA A 203 -21.89 85.66 -46.66
CA ALA A 203 -21.04 86.67 -46.02
C ALA A 203 -20.49 87.67 -47.04
N GLN A 204 -20.04 87.23 -48.22
CA GLN A 204 -19.61 88.10 -49.31
C GLN A 204 -20.76 88.96 -49.85
N ARG A 205 -21.96 88.41 -50.04
CA ARG A 205 -23.13 89.20 -50.43
C ARG A 205 -23.50 90.23 -49.37
N ARG A 206 -23.48 89.84 -48.10
CA ARG A 206 -23.69 90.77 -46.98
C ARG A 206 -22.57 91.81 -46.91
N GLU A 207 -21.33 91.45 -47.22
CA GLU A 207 -20.20 92.37 -47.24
C GLU A 207 -20.27 93.33 -48.43
N GLU A 208 -20.71 92.88 -49.60
CA GLU A 208 -21.02 93.73 -50.77
C GLU A 208 -22.20 94.65 -50.48
N GLU A 209 -23.28 94.16 -49.86
CA GLU A 209 -24.40 94.99 -49.39
C GLU A 209 -23.94 95.99 -48.31
N ILE A 210 -23.06 95.58 -47.41
CA ILE A 210 -22.45 96.45 -46.40
C ILE A 210 -21.47 97.43 -47.08
N GLN A 211 -20.78 97.08 -48.16
CA GLN A 211 -19.92 97.99 -48.91
C GLN A 211 -20.71 98.97 -49.77
N GLU A 212 -21.84 98.57 -50.34
CA GLU A 212 -22.78 99.50 -51.00
C GLU A 212 -23.46 100.41 -49.96
N ALA A 213 -23.87 99.86 -48.82
CA ALA A 213 -24.37 100.65 -47.70
C ALA A 213 -23.28 101.55 -47.11
N ALA A 214 -22.01 101.10 -47.08
CA ALA A 214 -20.88 101.85 -46.59
C ALA A 214 -20.38 102.87 -47.60
N THR A 215 -20.51 102.69 -48.91
CA THR A 215 -20.22 103.74 -49.90
C THR A 215 -21.31 104.82 -49.85
N ARG A 216 -22.58 104.43 -49.73
CA ARG A 216 -23.68 105.36 -49.43
C ARG A 216 -23.52 106.05 -48.07
N ALA A 217 -23.05 105.32 -47.07
CA ALA A 217 -22.78 105.85 -45.74
C ALA A 217 -21.44 106.59 -45.66
N VAL A 218 -20.47 106.37 -46.54
CA VAL A 218 -19.21 107.13 -46.67
C VAL A 218 -19.48 108.39 -47.47
N GLU A 219 -20.43 108.43 -48.40
CA GLU A 219 -20.92 109.69 -48.98
C GLU A 219 -21.69 110.50 -47.93
N ALA A 220 -22.55 109.85 -47.14
CA ALA A 220 -23.26 110.49 -46.02
C ALA A 220 -22.32 110.86 -44.85
N ALA A 221 -21.31 110.03 -44.58
CA ALA A 221 -20.31 110.27 -43.56
C ALA A 221 -19.18 111.15 -44.06
N GLN A 222 -18.87 111.32 -45.35
CA GLN A 222 -17.95 112.37 -45.81
C GLN A 222 -18.49 113.76 -45.47
N GLN A 223 -19.82 113.88 -45.39
CA GLN A 223 -20.49 115.08 -44.86
C GLN A 223 -20.42 115.19 -43.33
N GLU A 224 -20.32 114.07 -42.60
CA GLU A 224 -20.30 114.03 -41.12
C GLU A 224 -18.89 113.84 -40.50
N VAL A 225 -17.92 113.32 -41.26
CA VAL A 225 -16.50 113.06 -40.94
C VAL A 225 -15.73 114.37 -40.96
N LEU A 226 -16.10 115.33 -41.81
CA LEU A 226 -15.70 116.73 -41.67
C LEU A 226 -16.14 117.34 -40.33
N ARG A 227 -17.17 116.75 -39.70
CA ARG A 227 -17.79 117.22 -38.45
C ARG A 227 -17.30 116.45 -37.21
N GLN A 228 -16.90 115.19 -37.34
CA GLN A 228 -16.55 114.30 -36.22
C GLN A 228 -15.07 113.83 -36.18
N GLN A 229 -14.25 114.08 -37.21
CA GLN A 229 -12.79 113.83 -37.19
C GLN A 229 -12.01 114.61 -36.11
N GLN A 230 -12.67 115.46 -35.33
CA GLN A 230 -12.02 116.19 -34.24
C GLN A 230 -12.11 115.50 -32.87
N LEU A 231 -12.88 114.42 -32.70
CA LEU A 231 -13.22 113.93 -31.35
C LEU A 231 -12.93 112.45 -31.03
N THR A 232 -12.55 111.60 -31.99
CA THR A 232 -12.51 110.13 -31.76
C THR A 232 -11.25 109.42 -32.26
N GLU A 233 -10.11 110.12 -32.33
CA GLU A 233 -8.79 109.46 -32.46
C GLU A 233 -8.19 109.06 -31.10
N GLU A 234 -8.75 109.55 -29.99
CA GLU A 234 -8.16 109.38 -28.65
C GLU A 234 -8.53 108.05 -27.96
N GLU A 235 -9.67 107.43 -28.27
CA GLU A 235 -10.14 106.25 -27.52
C GLU A 235 -9.57 104.90 -28.01
N ASN A 236 -9.13 104.79 -29.26
CA ASN A 236 -8.75 103.49 -29.84
C ASN A 236 -7.30 103.03 -29.54
N ARG A 237 -6.53 103.79 -28.74
CA ARG A 237 -5.18 103.37 -28.33
C ARG A 237 -5.17 102.45 -27.10
N ARG A 238 -6.25 102.36 -26.32
CA ARG A 238 -6.25 101.68 -25.00
C ARG A 238 -6.73 100.22 -24.98
N ALA A 239 -7.29 99.69 -26.06
CA ALA A 239 -7.85 98.33 -26.06
C ALA A 239 -6.90 97.22 -26.58
N ALA A 240 -5.63 97.55 -26.83
CA ALA A 240 -4.62 96.60 -27.35
C ALA A 240 -3.83 95.87 -26.25
N GLU A 241 -3.91 96.28 -24.98
CA GLU A 241 -3.08 95.73 -23.89
C GLU A 241 -3.66 94.48 -23.19
N ALA A 242 -4.91 94.07 -23.49
CA ALA A 242 -5.57 93.00 -22.74
C ALA A 242 -5.38 91.56 -23.28
N LYS A 243 -4.59 91.36 -24.34
CA LYS A 243 -4.40 90.01 -24.95
C LYS A 243 -3.14 89.26 -24.51
N LEU A 244 -2.28 89.84 -23.67
CA LEU A 244 -0.98 89.25 -23.34
C LEU A 244 -0.93 88.41 -22.04
N ALA A 245 -2.07 88.13 -21.39
CA ALA A 245 -2.10 87.56 -20.03
C ALA A 245 -2.65 86.12 -19.92
N ALA A 246 -2.73 85.34 -21.01
CA ALA A 246 -3.39 84.02 -20.99
C ALA A 246 -2.58 82.87 -21.62
N GLU A 247 -1.24 82.94 -21.61
CA GLU A 247 -0.39 81.86 -22.16
C GLU A 247 0.40 81.05 -21.11
N ASP A 248 0.43 81.47 -19.83
CA ASP A 248 1.28 80.82 -18.81
C ASP A 248 0.62 79.69 -17.99
N THR A 249 -0.66 79.38 -18.19
CA THR A 249 -1.36 78.36 -17.37
C THR A 249 -1.34 76.94 -17.94
N THR A 250 -0.86 76.73 -19.17
CA THR A 250 -0.91 75.41 -19.84
C THR A 250 0.35 74.57 -19.67
N ARG A 251 1.45 75.11 -19.12
CA ARG A 251 2.74 74.40 -19.03
C ARG A 251 2.93 73.60 -17.75
N ILE A 252 2.21 73.91 -16.67
CA ILE A 252 2.40 73.26 -15.36
C ILE A 252 1.62 71.93 -15.23
N ALA A 253 0.60 71.71 -16.06
CA ALA A 253 -0.22 70.47 -16.02
C ALA A 253 0.40 69.27 -16.76
N ALA A 254 1.47 69.48 -17.55
CA ALA A 254 2.08 68.42 -18.37
C ALA A 254 3.13 67.58 -17.61
N ASP A 255 3.81 68.16 -16.62
CA ASP A 255 4.91 67.50 -15.91
C ASP A 255 4.44 66.55 -14.80
N GLU A 256 3.25 66.79 -14.21
CA GLU A 256 2.68 65.90 -13.17
C GLU A 256 2.13 64.57 -13.74
N VAL A 257 1.65 64.57 -14.99
CA VAL A 257 1.12 63.36 -15.66
C VAL A 257 2.23 62.37 -16.00
N HIS A 258 3.44 62.86 -16.32
CA HIS A 258 4.55 62.00 -16.74
C HIS A 258 5.23 61.30 -15.55
N ALA A 259 5.28 61.95 -14.38
CA ALA A 259 5.81 61.36 -13.14
C ALA A 259 4.90 60.24 -12.60
N ALA A 260 3.58 60.38 -12.72
CA ALA A 260 2.60 59.37 -12.29
C ALA A 260 2.65 58.08 -13.14
N GLN A 261 3.00 58.18 -14.42
CA GLN A 261 3.11 57.02 -15.32
C GLN A 261 4.36 56.16 -15.04
N LYS A 262 5.45 56.78 -14.58
CA LYS A 262 6.72 56.07 -14.30
C LYS A 262 6.63 55.20 -13.03
N ALA A 263 5.91 55.69 -12.01
CA ALA A 263 5.64 54.94 -10.78
C ALA A 263 4.71 53.72 -11.00
N LYS A 264 3.80 53.78 -11.99
CA LYS A 264 2.92 52.66 -12.35
C LYS A 264 3.66 51.52 -13.05
N ALA A 265 4.68 51.83 -13.86
CA ALA A 265 5.45 50.84 -14.62
C ALA A 265 6.42 50.01 -13.75
N GLU A 266 6.96 50.57 -12.66
CA GLU A 266 7.83 49.85 -11.73
C GLU A 266 7.08 48.79 -10.90
N LEU A 267 5.80 49.04 -10.58
CA LEU A 267 4.90 48.09 -9.93
C LEU A 267 4.53 46.90 -10.83
N GLU A 268 4.34 47.13 -12.13
CA GLU A 268 4.02 46.07 -13.10
C GLU A 268 5.21 45.13 -13.37
N HIS A 269 6.44 45.61 -13.20
CA HIS A 269 7.65 44.79 -13.35
C HIS A 269 7.89 43.87 -12.15
N GLN A 270 7.63 44.34 -10.92
CA GLN A 270 7.72 43.53 -9.70
C GLN A 270 6.63 42.44 -9.62
N LEU A 271 5.51 42.61 -10.34
CA LEU A 271 4.43 41.61 -10.46
C LEU A 271 4.84 40.40 -11.34
N ARG A 272 5.89 40.55 -12.16
CA ARG A 272 6.38 39.54 -13.12
C ARG A 272 7.40 38.57 -12.50
N GLU A 273 8.03 38.95 -11.39
CA GLU A 273 9.03 38.15 -10.66
C GLU A 273 8.49 37.62 -9.31
N GLY A 274 7.55 36.69 -9.38
CA GLY A 274 7.52 35.54 -8.47
C GLY A 274 6.98 35.71 -7.04
N ILE A 275 6.62 36.91 -6.57
CA ILE A 275 5.89 37.07 -5.30
C ILE A 275 4.61 37.85 -5.57
N GLN A 276 3.53 37.11 -5.83
CA GLN A 276 2.20 37.71 -5.95
C GLN A 276 1.61 37.90 -4.54
N PRO A 277 1.17 39.12 -4.18
CA PRO A 277 0.56 39.37 -2.88
C PRO A 277 -0.72 38.54 -2.78
N VAL A 278 -0.91 37.90 -1.62
CA VAL A 278 -2.14 37.14 -1.38
C VAL A 278 -3.28 38.14 -1.27
N VAL A 279 -4.07 38.22 -2.34
CA VAL A 279 -5.28 39.05 -2.38
C VAL A 279 -6.30 38.39 -1.47
N MET A 280 -6.54 39.00 -0.30
CA MET A 280 -7.72 38.70 0.50
C MET A 280 -8.95 39.05 -0.35
N PRO A 281 -9.85 38.10 -0.65
CA PRO A 281 -11.03 38.36 -1.46
C PRO A 281 -11.86 39.49 -0.84
N SER A 282 -12.39 40.35 -1.70
CA SER A 282 -13.31 41.41 -1.30
C SER A 282 -14.58 40.83 -0.68
N SER A 283 -15.27 41.59 0.17
CA SER A 283 -16.53 41.14 0.80
C SER A 283 -17.59 40.72 -0.23
N ALA A 284 -17.60 41.34 -1.41
CA ALA A 284 -18.48 40.98 -2.52
C ALA A 284 -18.15 39.59 -3.11
N GLU A 285 -16.87 39.28 -3.30
CA GLU A 285 -16.43 37.96 -3.77
C GLU A 285 -16.73 36.86 -2.75
N ILE A 286 -16.64 37.18 -1.45
CA ILE A 286 -17.02 36.27 -0.37
C ILE A 286 -18.51 35.94 -0.43
N GLU A 287 -19.38 36.94 -0.61
CA GLU A 287 -20.81 36.70 -0.76
C GLU A 287 -21.15 35.92 -2.03
N ASP A 288 -20.50 36.22 -3.16
CA ASP A 288 -20.69 35.46 -4.39
C ASP A 288 -20.25 34.00 -4.25
N ALA A 289 -19.14 33.76 -3.54
CA ALA A 289 -18.69 32.42 -3.22
C ALA A 289 -19.68 31.71 -2.28
N LYS A 290 -20.19 32.39 -1.24
CA LYS A 290 -21.23 31.84 -0.36
C LYS A 290 -22.50 31.47 -1.13
N ARG A 291 -22.95 32.34 -2.05
CA ARG A 291 -24.11 32.07 -2.94
C ARG A 291 -23.85 30.86 -3.83
N ARG A 292 -22.67 30.75 -4.42
CA ARG A 292 -22.27 29.63 -5.29
C ARG A 292 -22.22 28.29 -4.56
N MET A 293 -21.80 28.30 -3.29
CA MET A 293 -21.68 27.08 -2.46
C MET A 293 -22.93 26.75 -1.65
N GLU A 294 -24.02 27.51 -1.84
CA GLU A 294 -25.25 27.39 -1.04
C GLU A 294 -24.96 27.41 0.47
N TYR A 295 -24.05 28.28 0.91
CA TYR A 295 -23.70 28.43 2.32
C TYR A 295 -24.94 28.85 3.11
N GLN A 296 -25.24 28.12 4.19
CA GLN A 296 -26.35 28.40 5.08
C GLN A 296 -25.82 28.88 6.42
N ASP A 297 -26.21 30.09 6.81
CA ASP A 297 -25.85 30.65 8.12
C ASP A 297 -26.49 29.81 9.23
N GLY A 298 -25.70 29.44 10.24
CA GLY A 298 -26.12 28.59 11.37
C GLY A 298 -25.74 27.11 11.26
N LEU A 299 -25.17 26.69 10.12
CA LEU A 299 -24.50 25.39 9.97
C LEU A 299 -22.99 25.58 9.94
N TYR A 300 -22.25 24.54 10.33
CA TYR A 300 -20.79 24.48 10.26
C TYR A 300 -20.37 23.75 8.97
N HIS A 301 -19.59 24.42 8.14
CA HIS A 301 -19.27 23.97 6.79
C HIS A 301 -17.84 23.44 6.73
N PHE A 302 -17.71 22.13 6.47
CA PHE A 302 -16.44 21.46 6.28
C PHE A 302 -16.14 21.26 4.81
N ALA A 303 -14.99 21.73 4.35
CA ALA A 303 -14.51 21.41 3.01
C ALA A 303 -13.42 20.34 3.05
N VAL A 304 -13.62 19.28 2.26
CA VAL A 304 -12.68 18.17 2.11
C VAL A 304 -11.93 18.35 0.79
N ALA A 305 -10.66 18.70 0.88
CA ALA A 305 -9.80 18.98 -0.26
C ALA A 305 -8.63 17.99 -0.32
N GLY A 306 -8.02 17.85 -1.51
CA GLY A 306 -6.88 16.95 -1.72
C GLY A 306 -6.85 16.36 -3.12
N VAL A 307 -5.77 15.66 -3.44
CA VAL A 307 -5.55 15.09 -4.77
C VAL A 307 -6.67 14.12 -5.21
N ALA A 308 -6.87 14.01 -6.52
CA ALA A 308 -7.78 13.01 -7.08
C ALA A 308 -7.34 11.60 -6.66
N GLY A 309 -8.31 10.73 -6.36
CA GLY A 309 -8.02 9.38 -5.88
C GLY A 309 -7.57 9.27 -4.42
N ALA A 310 -7.38 10.37 -3.67
CA ALA A 310 -7.05 10.32 -2.24
C ALA A 310 -8.18 9.74 -1.36
N GLY A 311 -9.38 9.51 -1.90
CA GLY A 311 -10.50 8.94 -1.14
C GLY A 311 -11.34 9.97 -0.38
N LYS A 312 -11.43 11.21 -0.86
CA LYS A 312 -12.23 12.31 -0.27
C LYS A 312 -13.70 11.93 -0.08
N SER A 313 -14.37 11.53 -1.15
CA SER A 313 -15.78 11.12 -1.12
C SER A 313 -16.00 9.91 -0.21
N SER A 314 -15.04 8.98 -0.17
CA SER A 314 -15.05 7.85 0.78
C SER A 314 -14.97 8.30 2.24
N LEU A 315 -14.13 9.30 2.54
CA LEU A 315 -14.01 9.85 3.90
C LEU A 315 -15.27 10.60 4.32
N ILE A 316 -15.87 11.40 3.42
CA ILE A 316 -17.15 12.09 3.67
C ILE A 316 -18.24 11.09 4.00
N ASN A 317 -18.34 9.99 3.24
CA ASN A 317 -19.30 8.93 3.53
C ASN A 317 -19.04 8.32 4.91
N ALA A 318 -17.77 8.02 5.23
CA ALA A 318 -17.40 7.49 6.52
C ALA A 318 -17.83 8.42 7.66
N LEU A 319 -17.51 9.71 7.55
CA LEU A 319 -17.83 10.79 8.52
C LEU A 319 -19.35 10.93 8.74
N ARG A 320 -20.13 10.74 7.67
CA ARG A 320 -21.61 10.73 7.72
C ARG A 320 -22.21 9.40 8.19
N GLY A 321 -21.38 8.41 8.52
CA GLY A 321 -21.82 7.06 8.90
C GLY A 321 -22.42 6.24 7.75
N LEU A 322 -22.20 6.63 6.49
CA LEU A 322 -22.72 5.95 5.30
C LEU A 322 -21.66 5.06 4.67
N ARG A 323 -22.07 3.91 4.13
CA ARG A 323 -21.21 3.10 3.26
C ARG A 323 -21.24 3.69 1.85
N ASN A 324 -20.17 3.47 1.09
CA ASN A 324 -20.03 3.98 -0.29
C ASN A 324 -21.15 3.56 -1.26
N LYS A 325 -21.95 2.54 -0.93
CA LYS A 325 -23.07 2.03 -1.75
C LYS A 325 -24.44 2.41 -1.19
N ASP A 326 -24.51 3.15 -0.08
CA ASP A 326 -25.76 3.53 0.55
C ASP A 326 -26.43 4.66 -0.25
N ALA A 327 -27.77 4.74 -0.18
CA ALA A 327 -28.51 5.83 -0.82
C ALA A 327 -28.14 7.18 -0.20
N GLY A 328 -27.77 8.16 -1.03
CA GLY A 328 -27.30 9.48 -0.56
C GLY A 328 -25.82 9.53 -0.17
N ALA A 329 -25.06 8.46 -0.40
CA ALA A 329 -23.60 8.46 -0.33
C ALA A 329 -23.00 9.30 -1.47
N ALA A 330 -21.91 10.01 -1.18
CA ALA A 330 -21.10 10.67 -2.18
C ALA A 330 -20.54 9.61 -3.17
N PRO A 331 -20.67 9.84 -4.49
CA PRO A 331 -20.28 8.87 -5.49
C PRO A 331 -18.78 8.61 -5.43
N THR A 332 -18.39 7.35 -5.23
CA THR A 332 -16.98 6.91 -5.23
C THR A 332 -16.67 6.16 -6.52
N GLY A 333 -15.76 6.67 -7.35
CA GLY A 333 -15.32 6.06 -8.60
C GLY A 333 -13.81 6.06 -8.79
N ILE A 334 -13.31 5.20 -9.69
CA ILE A 334 -11.89 5.15 -10.11
C ILE A 334 -11.59 6.30 -11.09
N THR A 335 -12.57 6.67 -11.91
CA THR A 335 -12.53 7.84 -12.81
C THR A 335 -12.95 9.10 -12.05
N GLU A 336 -12.23 10.21 -12.24
CA GLU A 336 -12.56 11.51 -11.63
C GLU A 336 -14.02 11.88 -11.88
N THR A 337 -14.85 11.74 -10.84
CA THR A 337 -16.31 11.75 -11.02
C THR A 337 -16.94 13.09 -10.68
N THR A 338 -16.16 14.05 -10.16
CA THR A 338 -16.70 15.33 -9.68
C THR A 338 -15.91 16.48 -10.28
N LEU A 339 -16.48 17.13 -11.30
CA LEU A 339 -16.03 18.43 -11.84
C LEU A 339 -16.66 19.61 -11.08
N GLN A 340 -17.62 19.32 -10.19
CA GLN A 340 -18.38 20.30 -9.41
C GLN A 340 -18.26 19.95 -7.92
N ILE A 341 -18.40 20.95 -7.05
CA ILE A 341 -18.36 20.76 -5.60
C ILE A 341 -19.63 20.03 -5.16
N GLY A 342 -19.47 18.90 -4.47
CA GLY A 342 -20.59 18.11 -3.95
C GLY A 342 -20.95 18.54 -2.53
N ARG A 343 -22.18 19.00 -2.30
CA ARG A 343 -22.69 19.37 -0.97
C ARG A 343 -23.44 18.20 -0.34
N PHE A 344 -22.99 17.75 0.83
CA PHE A 344 -23.54 16.61 1.55
C PHE A 344 -23.85 17.00 3.01
N PRO A 345 -25.11 17.30 3.35
CA PRO A 345 -25.50 17.51 4.74
C PRO A 345 -25.28 16.23 5.56
N ASP A 346 -25.07 16.40 6.85
CA ASP A 346 -24.93 15.28 7.77
C ASP A 346 -26.18 14.38 7.77
N SER A 347 -25.99 13.09 8.06
CA SER A 347 -27.09 12.12 8.08
C SER A 347 -27.98 12.30 9.32
N ASP A 348 -27.45 12.88 10.41
CA ASP A 348 -28.18 13.17 11.63
C ASP A 348 -28.73 14.63 11.60
N PRO A 349 -30.05 14.84 11.64
CA PRO A 349 -30.65 16.17 11.68
C PRO A 349 -30.26 17.02 12.90
N GLU A 350 -29.77 16.41 13.98
CA GLU A 350 -29.27 17.14 15.16
C GLU A 350 -27.85 17.66 14.99
N ASN A 351 -27.13 17.25 13.94
CA ASN A 351 -25.81 17.73 13.62
C ASN A 351 -25.90 18.91 12.64
N PRO A 352 -25.56 20.15 13.07
CA PRO A 352 -25.58 21.31 12.19
C PRO A 352 -24.34 21.32 11.27
N PHE A 353 -23.99 20.18 10.65
CA PHE A 353 -22.76 20.02 9.88
C PHE A 353 -23.07 19.78 8.40
N VAL A 354 -22.29 20.40 7.52
CA VAL A 354 -22.36 20.19 6.07
C VAL A 354 -20.97 19.85 5.57
N TRP A 355 -20.87 18.74 4.84
CA TRP A 355 -19.64 18.25 4.25
C TRP A 355 -19.60 18.58 2.76
N TYR A 356 -18.53 19.23 2.33
CA TYR A 356 -18.30 19.60 0.93
C TYR A 356 -17.16 18.76 0.35
N ASP A 357 -17.44 18.06 -0.75
CA ASP A 357 -16.44 17.35 -1.55
C ASP A 357 -15.87 18.31 -2.59
N ILE A 358 -14.63 18.76 -2.36
CA ILE A 358 -13.95 19.70 -3.25
C ILE A 358 -13.22 18.89 -4.33
N PRO A 359 -13.44 19.17 -5.63
CA PRO A 359 -12.81 18.44 -6.72
C PRO A 359 -11.28 18.56 -6.64
N GLY A 360 -10.55 17.47 -6.90
CA GLY A 360 -9.10 17.43 -6.73
C GLY A 360 -8.36 18.36 -7.70
N ALA A 361 -7.22 18.91 -7.29
CA ALA A 361 -6.45 19.86 -8.11
C ALA A 361 -5.78 19.24 -9.36
N GLY A 362 -5.84 17.91 -9.54
CA GLY A 362 -5.29 17.20 -10.70
C GLY A 362 -6.07 17.40 -12.02
N THR A 363 -7.33 17.84 -11.95
CA THR A 363 -8.21 18.00 -13.12
C THR A 363 -8.03 19.29 -13.93
N LEU A 364 -7.40 20.32 -13.37
CA LEU A 364 -7.41 21.66 -13.96
C LEU A 364 -5.98 22.20 -14.03
N GLN A 365 -5.57 22.73 -15.19
CA GLN A 365 -4.29 23.41 -15.43
C GLN A 365 -4.16 24.74 -14.67
N VAL A 366 -4.65 24.79 -13.44
CA VAL A 366 -4.76 25.97 -12.58
C VAL A 366 -3.55 25.97 -11.65
N ARG A 367 -2.85 27.10 -11.60
CA ARG A 367 -1.66 27.27 -10.75
C ARG A 367 -2.06 27.14 -9.27
N ASP A 368 -1.26 26.45 -8.46
CA ASP A 368 -1.62 25.95 -7.11
C ASP A 368 -2.31 26.97 -6.17
N TRP A 369 -1.92 28.24 -6.22
CA TRP A 369 -2.51 29.30 -5.39
C TRP A 369 -3.92 29.72 -5.85
N GLN A 370 -4.21 29.63 -7.15
CA GLN A 370 -5.51 29.95 -7.71
C GLN A 370 -6.55 28.89 -7.32
N TYR A 371 -6.13 27.65 -7.04
CA TYR A 371 -7.04 26.59 -6.64
C TYR A 371 -7.81 26.97 -5.35
N PHE A 372 -7.13 27.50 -4.33
CA PHE A 372 -7.76 27.88 -3.07
C PHE A 372 -8.82 28.97 -3.25
N ASN A 373 -8.52 29.99 -4.05
CA ASN A 373 -9.43 31.11 -4.28
C ASN A 373 -10.55 30.75 -5.27
N ASN A 374 -10.24 30.03 -6.36
CA ASN A 374 -11.21 29.63 -7.39
C ASN A 374 -12.25 28.66 -6.84
N GLN A 375 -11.82 27.72 -5.99
CA GLN A 375 -12.72 26.79 -5.30
C GLN A 375 -13.41 27.42 -4.09
N GLY A 376 -13.16 28.71 -3.81
CA GLY A 376 -13.79 29.43 -2.71
C GLY A 376 -13.50 28.84 -1.34
N LEU A 377 -12.32 28.23 -1.12
CA LEU A 377 -12.02 27.52 0.13
C LEU A 377 -12.02 28.43 1.37
N TYR A 378 -11.90 29.75 1.17
CA TYR A 378 -11.94 30.75 2.23
C TYR A 378 -13.32 30.95 2.88
N VAL A 379 -14.41 30.41 2.30
CA VAL A 379 -15.77 30.56 2.86
C VAL A 379 -16.12 29.49 3.89
N PHE A 380 -15.32 28.42 3.98
CA PHE A 380 -15.59 27.29 4.87
C PHE A 380 -15.05 27.53 6.28
N ASP A 381 -15.72 26.96 7.27
CA ASP A 381 -15.37 27.13 8.68
C ASP A 381 -14.18 26.24 9.08
N ALA A 382 -14.01 25.09 8.41
CA ALA A 382 -12.84 24.23 8.57
C ALA A 382 -12.52 23.45 7.30
N LEU A 383 -11.24 23.09 7.18
CA LEU A 383 -10.70 22.37 6.02
C LEU A 383 -10.11 21.03 6.43
N VAL A 384 -10.50 19.96 5.76
CA VAL A 384 -9.90 18.63 5.89
C VAL A 384 -9.08 18.35 4.63
N VAL A 385 -7.76 18.36 4.76
CA VAL A 385 -6.84 18.21 3.63
C VAL A 385 -6.33 16.77 3.60
N LEU A 386 -6.74 16.02 2.57
CA LEU A 386 -6.28 14.66 2.35
C LEU A 386 -4.94 14.67 1.62
N VAL A 387 -3.92 14.14 2.28
CA VAL A 387 -2.57 13.98 1.74
C VAL A 387 -2.28 12.51 1.46
N ASP A 388 -1.61 12.23 0.34
CA ASP A 388 -1.13 10.89 -0.02
C ASP A 388 0.36 10.72 0.40
N ASN A 389 1.09 9.79 -0.24
CA ASN A 389 2.48 9.50 0.08
C ASN A 389 3.44 10.66 -0.20
N ARG A 390 3.07 11.57 -1.10
CA ARG A 390 3.83 12.76 -1.45
C ARG A 390 2.97 14.00 -1.23
N PHE A 391 3.53 15.00 -0.56
CA PHE A 391 2.92 16.33 -0.51
C PHE A 391 2.99 16.95 -1.91
N THR A 392 1.85 17.38 -2.42
CA THR A 392 1.81 18.15 -3.67
C THR A 392 1.97 19.63 -3.38
N MET A 393 2.38 20.39 -4.39
CA MET A 393 2.43 21.86 -4.28
C MET A 393 1.06 22.46 -3.95
N THR A 394 -0.02 21.83 -4.41
CA THR A 394 -1.38 22.23 -4.08
C THR A 394 -1.69 22.03 -2.59
N ASP A 395 -1.29 20.91 -1.97
CA ASP A 395 -1.52 20.68 -0.54
C ASP A 395 -0.81 21.74 0.31
N VAL A 396 0.44 22.08 -0.07
CA VAL A 396 1.22 23.16 0.57
C VAL A 396 0.54 24.51 0.38
N ALA A 397 0.04 24.81 -0.82
CA ALA A 397 -0.67 26.05 -1.11
C ALA A 397 -1.96 26.17 -0.29
N ILE A 398 -2.74 25.08 -0.18
CA ILE A 398 -3.94 25.04 0.66
C ILE A 398 -3.56 25.33 2.11
N LEU A 399 -2.61 24.61 2.70
CA LEU A 399 -2.21 24.79 4.10
C LEU A 399 -1.68 26.21 4.39
N ARG A 400 -0.90 26.78 3.45
CA ARG A 400 -0.37 28.14 3.58
C ARG A 400 -1.47 29.18 3.52
N ASN A 401 -2.42 29.03 2.60
CA ASN A 401 -3.57 29.92 2.48
C ASN A 401 -4.52 29.78 3.66
N SER A 402 -4.84 28.56 4.11
CA SER A 402 -5.67 28.32 5.31
C SER A 402 -5.12 29.06 6.53
N ARG A 403 -3.79 29.06 6.71
CA ARG A 403 -3.14 29.81 7.80
C ARG A 403 -3.34 31.32 7.64
N LEU A 404 -3.24 31.84 6.42
CA LEU A 404 -3.45 33.26 6.16
C LEU A 404 -4.90 33.68 6.46
N PHE A 405 -5.87 32.88 6.04
CA PHE A 405 -7.30 33.10 6.30
C PHE A 405 -7.73 32.71 7.72
N LYS A 406 -6.80 32.20 8.55
CA LYS A 406 -7.04 31.71 9.92
C LYS A 406 -8.12 30.62 10.02
N ILE A 407 -8.22 29.79 8.98
CA ILE A 407 -9.16 28.67 8.92
C ILE A 407 -8.47 27.43 9.50
N PRO A 408 -9.06 26.75 10.50
CA PRO A 408 -8.56 25.48 11.00
C PRO A 408 -8.41 24.44 9.87
N CYS A 409 -7.23 23.85 9.75
CA CYS A 409 -6.96 22.79 8.78
C CYS A 409 -6.52 21.49 9.47
N TYR A 410 -7.14 20.38 9.06
CA TYR A 410 -6.82 19.03 9.56
C TYR A 410 -6.16 18.24 8.44
N ILE A 411 -4.90 17.85 8.63
CA ILE A 411 -4.16 17.05 7.67
C ILE A 411 -4.50 15.58 7.91
N VAL A 412 -5.12 14.94 6.92
CA VAL A 412 -5.58 13.56 7.03
C VAL A 412 -4.88 12.71 5.98
N ARG A 413 -4.29 11.59 6.39
CA ARG A 413 -3.81 10.56 5.47
C ARG A 413 -4.77 9.38 5.50
N SER A 414 -5.45 9.16 4.37
CA SER A 414 -6.39 8.07 4.19
C SER A 414 -5.68 6.77 3.77
N LYS A 415 -6.46 5.70 3.55
CA LYS A 415 -5.98 4.40 3.03
C LYS A 415 -4.88 3.75 3.87
N ALA A 416 -4.84 4.02 5.17
CA ALA A 416 -3.84 3.44 6.07
C ALA A 416 -3.85 1.92 6.03
N ASP A 417 -5.04 1.30 5.90
CA ASP A 417 -5.21 -0.16 5.77
C ASP A 417 -4.51 -0.75 4.55
N ILE A 418 -4.63 -0.11 3.39
CA ILE A 418 -3.99 -0.56 2.14
C ILE A 418 -2.48 -0.45 2.26
N HIS A 419 -1.98 0.66 2.81
CA HIS A 419 -0.53 0.85 2.98
C HIS A 419 0.08 -0.11 3.99
N ILE A 420 -0.60 -0.37 5.11
CA ILE A 420 -0.15 -1.34 6.10
C ILE A 420 -0.14 -2.75 5.49
N GLN A 421 -1.16 -3.12 4.71
CA GLN A 421 -1.18 -4.41 4.01
C GLN A 421 -0.06 -4.55 2.98
N ASN A 422 0.25 -3.50 2.22
CA ASN A 422 1.36 -3.53 1.27
C ASN A 422 2.70 -3.69 1.98
N LEU A 423 2.92 -2.94 3.07
CA LEU A 423 4.11 -3.09 3.91
C LEU A 423 4.23 -4.48 4.53
N MET A 424 3.10 -5.06 4.98
CA MET A 424 3.08 -6.43 5.49
C MET A 424 3.49 -7.46 4.43
N ARG A 425 3.05 -7.28 3.19
CA ARG A 425 3.46 -8.16 2.07
C ARG A 425 4.94 -8.02 1.77
N GLU A 426 5.44 -6.79 1.69
CA GLU A 426 6.88 -6.53 1.47
C GLU A 426 7.73 -7.17 2.58
N MET A 427 7.35 -7.02 3.85
CA MET A 427 8.06 -7.65 4.98
C MET A 427 7.93 -9.18 5.01
N ALA A 428 6.81 -9.74 4.53
CA ALA A 428 6.60 -11.18 4.46
C ALA A 428 7.39 -11.82 3.31
N ASP A 429 7.53 -11.12 2.18
CA ASP A 429 8.33 -11.57 1.03
C ASP A 429 9.84 -11.54 1.33
N GLU A 430 10.28 -10.72 2.30
CA GLU A 430 11.67 -10.68 2.79
C GLU A 430 12.00 -11.74 3.84
N SER A 431 10.99 -12.38 4.45
CA SER A 431 11.18 -13.47 5.41
C SER A 431 11.07 -14.84 4.72
N ASP A 432 12.17 -15.60 4.64
CA ASP A 432 12.26 -16.96 4.06
C ASP A 432 11.48 -18.04 4.87
N ASP A 433 10.62 -17.66 5.82
CA ASP A 433 9.97 -18.58 6.76
C ASP A 433 8.58 -19.03 6.25
N GLU A 434 8.46 -20.30 5.84
CA GLU A 434 7.25 -20.92 5.30
C GLU A 434 6.15 -21.23 6.35
N GLU A 435 6.36 -20.92 7.64
CA GLU A 435 5.40 -21.19 8.72
C GLU A 435 4.83 -19.89 9.32
N GLN A 436 3.75 -19.39 8.73
CA GLN A 436 3.04 -18.22 9.24
C GLN A 436 2.02 -18.61 10.33
N ASP A 437 2.47 -18.65 11.59
CA ASP A 437 1.57 -18.70 12.75
C ASP A 437 0.69 -17.44 12.85
N GLU A 438 -0.53 -17.58 13.37
CA GLU A 438 -1.47 -16.44 13.57
C GLU A 438 -0.88 -15.36 14.51
N GLN A 439 0.02 -15.76 15.42
CA GLN A 439 0.75 -14.84 16.31
C GLN A 439 1.87 -14.08 15.57
N SER A 440 2.52 -14.71 14.59
CA SER A 440 3.53 -14.08 13.73
C SER A 440 2.87 -13.03 12.83
N LEU A 441 1.68 -13.30 12.30
CA LEU A 441 0.90 -12.34 11.51
C LEU A 441 0.48 -11.10 12.32
N ALA A 442 0.04 -11.27 13.57
CA ALA A 442 -0.31 -10.14 14.44
C ALA A 442 0.92 -9.28 14.80
N THR A 443 2.08 -9.93 14.96
CA THR A 443 3.35 -9.25 15.25
C THR A 443 3.84 -8.47 14.03
N LEU A 444 3.73 -9.06 12.84
CA LEU A 444 4.00 -8.40 11.56
C LEU A 444 3.04 -7.21 11.32
N GLU A 445 1.73 -7.37 11.59
CA GLU A 445 0.75 -6.28 11.47
C GLU A 445 1.11 -5.11 12.40
N TYR A 446 1.49 -5.41 13.65
CA TYR A 446 1.91 -4.39 14.61
C TYR A 446 3.20 -3.68 14.18
N ALA A 447 4.21 -4.43 13.73
CA ALA A 447 5.48 -3.87 13.24
C ALA A 447 5.25 -2.98 12.01
N ALA A 448 4.51 -3.48 11.01
CA ALA A 448 4.18 -2.76 9.79
C ALA A 448 3.40 -1.48 10.08
N ARG A 449 2.41 -1.56 10.97
CA ARG A 449 1.65 -0.40 11.41
C ARG A 449 2.50 0.62 12.13
N LYS A 450 3.35 0.19 13.07
CA LYS A 450 4.24 1.09 13.81
C LYS A 450 5.21 1.80 12.86
N HIS A 451 5.79 1.06 11.92
CA HIS A 451 6.68 1.61 10.91
C HIS A 451 5.94 2.62 10.02
N PHE A 452 4.76 2.26 9.51
CA PHE A 452 3.94 3.14 8.67
C PHE A 452 3.57 4.46 9.37
N VAL A 453 3.12 4.40 10.63
CA VAL A 453 2.75 5.58 11.41
C VAL A 453 3.96 6.48 11.67
N ALA A 454 5.09 5.90 12.06
CA ALA A 454 6.32 6.66 12.31
C ALA A 454 6.85 7.31 11.03
N ALA A 455 6.95 6.54 9.94
CA ALA A 455 7.42 7.04 8.65
C ALA A 455 6.51 8.13 8.08
N THR A 456 5.19 7.96 8.17
CA THR A 456 4.21 8.96 7.71
C THR A 456 4.34 10.26 8.50
N ARG A 457 4.37 10.19 9.83
CA ARG A 457 4.51 11.39 10.69
C ARG A 457 5.86 12.07 10.49
N GLN A 458 6.92 11.33 10.19
CA GLN A 458 8.22 11.92 9.87
C GLN A 458 8.18 12.63 8.51
N ASN A 459 7.69 11.97 7.47
CA ASN A 459 7.59 12.53 6.13
C ASN A 459 6.76 13.82 6.10
N VAL A 460 5.63 13.85 6.80
CA VAL A 460 4.82 15.08 6.85
C VAL A 460 5.54 16.19 7.60
N ARG A 461 6.20 15.89 8.74
CA ARG A 461 6.99 16.89 9.47
C ARG A 461 8.10 17.48 8.61
N ASP A 462 8.79 16.65 7.84
CA ASP A 462 9.87 17.11 6.96
C ASP A 462 9.32 17.95 5.80
N ASN A 463 8.17 17.56 5.23
CA ASN A 463 7.49 18.35 4.18
C ASN A 463 6.96 19.69 4.71
N LEU A 464 6.38 19.72 5.91
CA LEU A 464 5.91 20.96 6.53
C LEU A 464 7.09 21.91 6.82
N ARG A 465 8.21 21.37 7.30
CA ARG A 465 9.45 22.14 7.51
C ARG A 465 10.02 22.67 6.20
N ALA A 466 10.04 21.85 5.15
CA ALA A 466 10.49 22.28 3.82
C ALA A 466 9.61 23.39 3.23
N ALA A 467 8.33 23.43 3.62
CA ALA A 467 7.35 24.43 3.20
C ALA A 467 7.28 25.68 4.12
N ASP A 468 8.11 25.79 5.15
CA ASP A 468 8.08 26.86 6.16
C ASP A 468 6.71 26.98 6.88
N LEU A 469 6.06 25.84 7.09
CA LEU A 469 4.80 25.73 7.81
C LEU A 469 5.05 25.23 9.25
N PRO A 470 4.24 25.68 10.23
CA PRO A 470 4.36 25.20 11.59
C PRO A 470 4.06 23.70 11.65
N ASP A 471 4.69 23.01 12.60
CA ASP A 471 4.43 21.59 12.80
C ASP A 471 2.96 21.39 13.17
N GLN A 472 2.29 20.51 12.43
CA GLN A 472 0.87 20.20 12.56
C GLN A 472 0.68 18.70 12.65
N ARG A 473 -0.31 18.29 13.44
CA ARG A 473 -0.63 16.88 13.62
C ARG A 473 -1.24 16.30 12.34
N VAL A 474 -0.81 15.09 11.99
CA VAL A 474 -1.39 14.30 10.90
C VAL A 474 -2.23 13.19 11.48
N TYR A 475 -3.45 13.08 10.98
CA TYR A 475 -4.37 12.01 11.35
C TYR A 475 -4.30 10.90 10.31
N ILE A 476 -3.89 9.72 10.74
CA ILE A 476 -3.82 8.54 9.88
C ILE A 476 -5.10 7.73 10.06
N VAL A 477 -5.86 7.57 8.97
CA VAL A 477 -7.22 6.97 9.03
C VAL A 477 -7.44 5.92 7.95
N SER A 478 -8.26 4.92 8.29
CA SER A 478 -8.91 4.04 7.32
C SER A 478 -10.41 4.27 7.29
N ASN A 479 -11.01 4.16 6.09
CA ASN A 479 -12.46 4.33 5.92
C ASN A 479 -13.24 3.28 6.76
N SER A 480 -12.76 2.03 6.76
CA SER A 480 -13.44 0.92 7.46
C SER A 480 -13.48 1.10 9.00
N THR A 481 -12.38 1.61 9.57
CA THR A 481 -12.25 1.91 11.01
C THR A 481 -13.00 3.17 11.38
N MET A 482 -12.97 4.22 10.55
CA MET A 482 -13.76 5.44 10.71
C MET A 482 -15.27 5.16 10.77
N LEU A 483 -15.79 4.38 9.81
CA LEU A 483 -17.20 3.99 9.78
C LEU A 483 -17.61 3.24 11.05
N SER A 484 -16.72 2.36 11.54
CA SER A 484 -16.97 1.56 12.74
C SER A 484 -16.91 2.40 14.02
N ALA A 485 -16.03 3.41 14.07
CA ALA A 485 -15.94 4.36 15.16
C ALA A 485 -17.21 5.23 15.28
N ILE A 486 -17.75 5.69 14.14
CA ILE A 486 -18.97 6.51 14.11
C ILE A 486 -20.23 5.70 14.43
N LYS A 487 -20.33 4.47 13.94
CA LYS A 487 -21.49 3.61 14.23
C LYS A 487 -21.51 3.03 15.65
N GLY A 488 -20.47 3.26 16.45
CA GLY A 488 -20.36 2.71 17.81
C GLY A 488 -20.23 1.18 17.87
N ASN A 489 -20.11 0.50 16.72
CA ASN A 489 -20.04 -0.96 16.60
C ASN A 489 -18.60 -1.45 16.48
N ALA A 490 -17.67 -0.84 17.21
CA ALA A 490 -16.27 -1.24 17.22
C ALA A 490 -16.13 -2.63 17.86
N THR A 491 -16.10 -3.68 17.04
CA THR A 491 -15.75 -5.02 17.52
C THR A 491 -14.33 -5.03 18.09
N THR A 492 -14.00 -5.98 18.97
CA THR A 492 -12.65 -6.09 19.58
C THR A 492 -11.53 -6.16 18.52
N LYS A 493 -11.83 -6.69 17.33
CA LYS A 493 -10.90 -6.72 16.19
C LYS A 493 -10.78 -5.35 15.51
N THR A 494 -11.86 -4.61 15.34
CA THR A 494 -11.83 -3.27 14.73
C THR A 494 -11.18 -2.25 15.67
N ALA A 495 -11.41 -2.34 16.98
CA ALA A 495 -10.77 -1.49 17.98
C ALA A 495 -9.25 -1.61 17.95
N LYS A 496 -8.72 -2.82 17.73
CA LYS A 496 -7.27 -3.05 17.55
C LYS A 496 -6.70 -2.37 16.31
N LYS A 497 -7.50 -2.06 15.28
CA LYS A 497 -7.05 -1.46 14.02
C LYS A 497 -7.14 0.07 14.00
N ILE A 498 -7.75 0.69 15.01
CA ILE A 498 -7.91 2.14 15.10
C ILE A 498 -6.58 2.80 15.46
N ILE A 499 -6.13 3.73 14.63
CA ILE A 499 -4.93 4.56 14.74
C ILE A 499 -5.32 5.93 15.32
N ASP A 500 -5.69 6.89 14.48
CA ASP A 500 -5.99 8.28 14.86
C ASP A 500 -7.47 8.63 14.59
N GLU A 501 -8.31 7.66 14.23
CA GLU A 501 -9.71 7.89 13.83
C GLU A 501 -10.56 8.52 14.95
N PHE A 502 -10.42 8.06 16.19
CA PHE A 502 -11.16 8.64 17.32
C PHE A 502 -10.72 10.07 17.62
N GLU A 503 -9.42 10.34 17.53
CA GLU A 503 -8.87 11.67 17.78
C GLU A 503 -9.30 12.65 16.69
N LEU A 504 -9.26 12.24 15.42
CA LEU A 504 -9.77 13.05 14.32
C LEU A 504 -11.24 13.40 14.54
N LEU A 505 -12.07 12.44 14.92
CA LEU A 505 -13.50 12.68 15.19
C LEU A 505 -13.69 13.64 16.37
N GLN A 506 -12.91 13.45 17.44
CA GLN A 506 -12.99 14.30 18.62
C GLN A 506 -12.59 15.75 18.30
N ASP A 507 -11.55 15.95 17.50
CA ASP A 507 -11.05 17.28 17.18
C ASP A 507 -11.96 17.97 16.13
N VAL A 508 -12.32 17.28 15.05
CA VAL A 508 -13.17 17.82 13.99
C VAL A 508 -14.58 18.12 14.50
N LEU A 509 -15.23 17.16 15.15
CA LEU A 509 -16.59 17.38 15.67
C LEU A 509 -16.57 18.24 16.92
N GLY A 510 -15.58 18.06 17.80
CA GLY A 510 -15.46 18.84 19.03
C GLY A 510 -15.26 20.33 18.78
N ASP A 511 -14.47 20.70 17.77
CA ASP A 511 -14.30 22.11 17.40
C ASP A 511 -15.56 22.68 16.76
N ALA A 512 -16.28 21.90 15.93
CA ALA A 512 -17.55 22.33 15.38
C ALA A 512 -18.67 22.49 16.43
N TYR A 513 -18.75 21.61 17.44
CA TYR A 513 -19.71 21.76 18.55
C TYR A 513 -19.40 22.97 19.43
N LYS A 514 -18.12 23.29 19.68
CA LYS A 514 -17.73 24.52 20.40
C LYS A 514 -18.16 25.78 19.64
N CYS A 515 -18.02 25.78 18.32
CA CYS A 515 -18.36 26.92 17.48
C CYS A 515 -19.88 27.11 17.27
N THR A 516 -20.67 26.03 17.30
CA THR A 516 -22.13 26.06 17.11
C THR A 516 -22.93 26.17 18.41
N GLY A 517 -22.27 26.22 19.57
CA GLY A 517 -22.93 26.38 20.89
C GLY A 517 -23.67 25.14 21.39
N GLY A 518 -23.50 23.97 20.74
CA GLY A 518 -24.13 22.71 21.11
C GLY A 518 -23.34 21.96 22.20
N VAL A 519 -24.03 21.40 23.20
CA VAL A 519 -23.41 20.55 24.23
C VAL A 519 -22.90 19.26 23.57
N ALA A 520 -21.59 19.04 23.58
CA ALA A 520 -20.98 17.80 23.10
C ALA A 520 -21.65 16.59 23.76
N LYS A 521 -22.32 15.73 22.97
CA LYS A 521 -22.89 14.47 23.50
C LYS A 521 -21.77 13.61 24.07
N ALA A 522 -21.82 13.39 25.38
CA ALA A 522 -20.86 12.61 26.16
C ALA A 522 -20.89 11.09 25.89
N HIS A 523 -21.18 10.64 24.66
CA HIS A 523 -21.24 9.22 24.28
C HIS A 523 -19.89 8.65 23.77
N LEU A 524 -18.85 9.48 23.65
CA LEU A 524 -17.49 9.08 23.28
C LEU A 524 -16.57 8.89 24.51
N ARG A 525 -17.08 8.39 25.64
CA ARG A 525 -16.21 7.90 26.72
C ARG A 525 -15.83 6.44 26.43
N PRO A 526 -14.55 6.06 26.51
CA PRO A 526 -14.17 4.66 26.52
C PRO A 526 -14.76 4.04 27.78
N GLN A 527 -15.63 3.02 27.63
CA GLN A 527 -15.84 2.11 28.74
C GLN A 527 -14.47 1.52 29.07
N SER A 528 -14.03 1.76 30.30
CA SER A 528 -12.73 1.36 30.82
C SER A 528 -12.41 -0.08 30.45
N CYS A 529 -11.37 -0.29 29.65
CA CYS A 529 -10.60 -1.52 29.73
C CYS A 529 -10.03 -1.60 31.15
N ARG A 530 -10.70 -2.37 32.02
CA ARG A 530 -10.05 -2.86 33.24
C ARG A 530 -9.04 -3.92 32.81
N VAL A 531 -7.83 -3.68 33.31
CA VAL A 531 -6.58 -4.47 33.32
C VAL A 531 -6.77 -5.97 33.09
#